data_AF-A0A5B9MQ45-F1
#
_entry.id   AF-A0A5B9MQ45-F1
#
_cell.length_a   1.000
_cell.length_b   1.000
_cell.length_c   1.000
_cell.angle_alpha   90.00
_cell.angle_beta   90.00
_cell.angle_gamma   90.00
#
_symmetry.space_group_name_H-M   'P 1'
#
loop_
_entity.id
_entity.type
_entity.pdbx_description
1 polymer ?
#
loop_
_entity_poly.entity_id
_entity_poly.type
_entity_poly.pdbx_seq_one_letter_code
_entity_poly.pdbx_strand_id
1 'polypeptide(L)'
;MTETTRDHSESLLAEHFRETRRQVRGLLLKIWGGGFLVVLFGFALAWFFIQPAPPRTIVMATGPTDGAYHRFALQYRDYLSRQGVTLELRPTAGSIENYQLLDSDPQVTLAIVQGGTAPETFGNSARIESLASLYFEPIWVFYRGEASPADLRGLGGKRIAIGRRGSGTESIAKLLLDENGIDSQSGATLVGVGGIDAVAQLRQKQIDAAIFVLPPESGLIRQLIADEDIHLMNFQRDDAYSRRHPFLTAVTLQRGVIDLQHDYPPRDVQLIAPAANLIATRSLHDALIPLLLRAATQTHHGEQSVLQPGRLPSTEFVEFPLNQSARVFFEDGPPFLQKYLPFWVASAINRGKILLLPAVTLLLPLFRMAPPLYRWRIRSRIYRWYEILRGIESELRGETDVERLVKDETTLVEMQGELDDLKSVPLSYMEEFYNLRLHVEFVQRRVRNAIDEQSQSLTHHPDGPPPVDATEESVPDPGTSPEASPPTGTRCPSTPSGDPSQPSQANTSSDKPPSDAAS
;
A
#
# COMPACT_ATOMS: atom_id res chain seq x y z
N MET A 1 57.49 -38.61 -33.62
CA MET A 1 56.27 -39.06 -32.90
C MET A 1 56.34 -38.49 -31.49
N THR A 2 56.05 -37.20 -31.32
CA THR A 2 56.18 -36.47 -30.04
C THR A 2 55.17 -35.31 -29.99
N GLU A 3 54.03 -35.46 -30.67
CA GLU A 3 53.00 -34.42 -30.76
C GLU A 3 51.63 -34.89 -30.22
N THR A 4 51.48 -36.18 -29.90
CA THR A 4 50.17 -36.76 -29.54
C THR A 4 49.93 -36.83 -28.03
N THR A 5 50.98 -36.84 -27.19
CA THR A 5 50.85 -36.99 -25.74
C THR A 5 50.48 -35.69 -25.01
N ARG A 6 50.88 -34.52 -25.54
CA ARG A 6 50.57 -33.20 -24.95
C ARG A 6 49.10 -32.81 -25.11
N ASP A 7 48.50 -33.16 -26.25
CA ASP A 7 47.09 -32.85 -26.57
C ASP A 7 46.10 -33.72 -25.77
N HIS A 8 46.52 -34.92 -25.34
CA HIS A 8 45.67 -35.87 -24.60
C HIS A 8 45.62 -35.63 -23.08
N SER A 9 46.65 -35.02 -22.47
CA SER A 9 46.61 -34.66 -21.04
C SER A 9 45.83 -33.37 -20.81
N GLU A 10 46.01 -32.36 -21.69
CA GLU A 10 45.22 -31.12 -21.67
C GLU A 10 43.72 -31.40 -21.81
N SER A 11 43.33 -32.41 -22.61
CA SER A 11 41.91 -32.74 -22.83
C SER A 11 41.23 -33.31 -21.58
N LEU A 12 41.89 -34.19 -20.81
CA LEU A 12 41.27 -34.87 -19.67
C LEU A 12 41.05 -33.94 -18.47
N LEU A 13 42.03 -33.08 -18.14
CA LEU A 13 41.86 -32.08 -17.09
C LEU A 13 40.79 -31.06 -17.49
N ALA A 14 40.86 -30.50 -18.70
CA ALA A 14 39.90 -29.50 -19.17
C ALA A 14 38.47 -30.04 -19.33
N GLU A 15 38.31 -31.32 -19.66
CA GLU A 15 37.00 -31.99 -19.77
C GLU A 15 36.40 -32.27 -18.39
N HIS A 16 37.21 -32.81 -17.46
CA HIS A 16 36.79 -33.01 -16.07
C HIS A 16 36.40 -31.67 -15.40
N PHE A 17 37.18 -30.60 -15.61
CA PHE A 17 36.88 -29.26 -15.09
C PHE A 17 35.61 -28.64 -15.70
N ARG A 18 35.27 -28.94 -16.96
CA ARG A 18 34.05 -28.45 -17.62
C ARG A 18 32.79 -29.13 -17.08
N GLU A 19 32.83 -30.43 -16.82
CA GLU A 19 31.69 -31.19 -16.29
C GLU A 19 31.31 -30.76 -14.88
N THR A 20 32.28 -30.65 -13.96
CA THR A 20 31.98 -30.23 -12.58
C THR A 20 31.57 -28.76 -12.50
N ARG A 21 32.08 -27.90 -13.39
CA ARG A 21 31.63 -26.50 -13.50
C ARG A 21 30.15 -26.42 -13.94
N ARG A 22 29.69 -27.31 -14.83
CA ARG A 22 28.28 -27.42 -15.23
C ARG A 22 27.41 -27.94 -14.07
N GLN A 23 27.86 -28.95 -13.33
CA GLN A 23 27.11 -29.51 -12.19
C GLN A 23 26.94 -28.49 -11.05
N VAL A 24 28.00 -27.77 -10.68
CA VAL A 24 27.94 -26.74 -9.62
C VAL A 24 27.13 -25.52 -10.06
N ARG A 25 27.27 -25.08 -11.31
CA ARG A 25 26.40 -24.03 -11.86
C ARG A 25 24.93 -24.46 -11.85
N GLY A 26 24.63 -25.70 -12.24
CA GLY A 26 23.27 -26.26 -12.21
C GLY A 26 22.68 -26.31 -10.80
N LEU A 27 23.45 -26.70 -9.78
CA LEU A 27 22.99 -26.72 -8.39
C LEU A 27 22.73 -25.31 -7.85
N LEU A 28 23.63 -24.36 -8.11
CA LEU A 28 23.45 -22.96 -7.73
C LEU A 28 22.26 -22.32 -8.45
N LEU A 29 22.07 -22.59 -9.75
CA LEU A 29 20.91 -22.12 -10.51
C LEU A 29 19.61 -22.72 -9.99
N LYS A 30 19.60 -23.99 -9.56
CA LYS A 30 18.42 -24.64 -8.98
C LYS A 30 18.05 -24.07 -7.61
N ILE A 31 19.04 -23.81 -6.75
CA ILE A 31 18.80 -23.26 -5.40
C ILE A 31 18.42 -21.78 -5.46
N TRP A 32 19.18 -20.95 -6.19
CA TRP A 32 18.89 -19.52 -6.31
C TRP A 32 17.74 -19.23 -7.26
N GLY A 33 17.63 -19.95 -8.38
CA GLY A 33 16.49 -19.87 -9.28
C GLY A 33 15.21 -20.39 -8.63
N GLY A 34 15.29 -21.49 -7.88
CA GLY A 34 14.16 -22.01 -7.09
C GLY A 34 13.76 -21.07 -5.96
N GLY A 35 14.71 -20.56 -5.18
CA GLY A 35 14.46 -19.56 -4.12
C GLY A 35 13.87 -18.27 -4.68
N PHE A 36 14.41 -17.76 -5.79
CA PHE A 36 13.88 -16.60 -6.50
C PHE A 36 12.46 -16.87 -7.03
N LEU A 37 12.20 -18.06 -7.58
CA LEU A 37 10.86 -18.46 -8.00
C LEU A 37 9.87 -18.53 -6.83
N VAL A 38 10.29 -19.00 -5.66
CA VAL A 38 9.45 -19.02 -4.45
C VAL A 38 9.15 -17.60 -3.97
N VAL A 39 10.15 -16.70 -3.98
CA VAL A 39 9.95 -15.27 -3.65
C VAL A 39 9.01 -14.61 -4.67
N LEU A 40 9.22 -14.85 -5.96
CA LEU A 40 8.39 -14.32 -7.05
C LEU A 40 6.96 -14.85 -6.95
N PHE A 41 6.79 -16.14 -6.65
CA PHE A 41 5.49 -16.77 -6.45
C PHE A 41 4.79 -16.23 -5.21
N GLY A 42 5.51 -16.07 -4.09
CA GLY A 42 4.98 -15.44 -2.88
C GLY A 42 4.55 -13.99 -3.12
N PHE A 43 5.34 -13.24 -3.91
CA PHE A 43 5.00 -11.87 -4.32
C PHE A 43 3.79 -11.84 -5.26
N ALA A 44 3.71 -12.76 -6.24
CA ALA A 44 2.57 -12.89 -7.15
C ALA A 44 1.29 -13.30 -6.42
N LEU A 45 1.40 -14.21 -5.45
CA LEU A 45 0.28 -14.64 -4.61
C LEU A 45 -0.19 -13.47 -3.74
N ALA A 46 0.72 -12.76 -3.08
CA ALA A 46 0.39 -11.60 -2.26
C ALA A 46 -0.18 -10.42 -3.10
N TRP A 47 0.29 -10.24 -4.34
CA TRP A 47 -0.29 -9.30 -5.29
C TRP A 47 -1.76 -9.62 -5.60
N PHE A 48 -2.14 -10.90 -5.61
CA PHE A 48 -3.52 -11.34 -5.82
C PHE A 48 -4.44 -11.05 -4.63
N PHE A 49 -3.91 -10.99 -3.41
CA PHE A 49 -4.66 -10.69 -2.18
C PHE A 49 -4.75 -9.19 -1.86
N ILE A 50 -4.03 -8.33 -2.60
CA ILE A 50 -4.10 -6.88 -2.43
C ILE A 50 -5.24 -6.34 -3.29
N GLN A 51 -6.01 -5.39 -2.74
CA GLN A 51 -7.13 -4.75 -3.45
C GLN A 51 -6.71 -4.35 -4.87
N PRO A 52 -7.57 -4.57 -5.89
CA PRO A 52 -7.25 -4.25 -7.28
C PRO A 52 -6.81 -2.79 -7.44
N ALA A 53 -6.01 -2.49 -8.47
CA ALA A 53 -5.62 -1.11 -8.78
C ALA A 53 -6.86 -0.20 -8.75
N PRO A 54 -6.77 1.03 -8.18
CA PRO A 54 -7.95 1.86 -8.12
C PRO A 54 -8.40 2.14 -9.56
N PRO A 55 -9.71 2.05 -9.84
CA PRO A 55 -10.20 2.32 -11.17
C PRO A 55 -9.81 3.75 -11.56
N ARG A 56 -9.47 3.92 -12.84
CA ARG A 56 -9.14 5.24 -13.39
C ARG A 56 -10.38 6.04 -13.80
N THR A 57 -11.55 5.41 -13.81
CA THR A 57 -12.81 6.04 -14.18
C THR A 57 -13.81 5.86 -13.06
N ILE A 58 -14.50 6.94 -12.70
CA ILE A 58 -15.58 6.97 -11.71
C ILE A 58 -16.77 7.64 -12.40
N VAL A 59 -17.98 7.11 -12.21
CA VAL A 59 -19.21 7.77 -12.68
C VAL A 59 -19.94 8.40 -11.51
N MET A 60 -20.31 9.67 -11.68
CA MET A 60 -20.94 10.50 -10.67
C MET A 60 -22.30 11.01 -11.13
N ALA A 61 -23.35 10.73 -10.36
CA ALA A 61 -24.67 11.35 -10.54
C ALA A 61 -24.66 12.76 -9.94
N THR A 62 -25.23 13.71 -10.68
CA THR A 62 -25.09 15.14 -10.37
C THR A 62 -26.46 15.80 -10.21
N GLY A 63 -26.89 16.59 -11.17
CA GLY A 63 -28.18 17.26 -11.18
C GLY A 63 -28.39 17.86 -12.56
N PRO A 64 -29.34 18.80 -12.69
CA PRO A 64 -29.55 19.52 -13.94
C PRO A 64 -28.24 20.19 -14.38
N THR A 65 -28.03 20.31 -15.69
CA THR A 65 -26.77 20.85 -16.25
C THR A 65 -26.53 22.31 -15.87
N ASP A 66 -27.59 23.05 -15.55
CA ASP A 66 -27.59 24.42 -15.05
C ASP A 66 -27.58 24.51 -13.51
N GLY A 67 -27.59 23.37 -12.81
CA GLY A 67 -27.64 23.28 -11.35
C GLY A 67 -26.28 23.31 -10.65
N ALA A 68 -26.30 23.59 -9.34
CA ALA A 68 -25.10 23.67 -8.51
C ALA A 68 -24.33 22.34 -8.46
N TYR A 69 -25.02 21.20 -8.34
CA TYR A 69 -24.39 19.87 -8.29
C TYR A 69 -23.54 19.60 -9.54
N HIS A 70 -24.09 19.88 -10.73
CA HIS A 70 -23.36 19.69 -11.98
C HIS A 70 -22.17 20.66 -12.07
N ARG A 71 -22.36 21.93 -11.72
CA ARG A 71 -21.30 22.95 -11.68
C ARG A 71 -20.11 22.54 -10.79
N PHE A 72 -20.37 22.09 -9.57
CA PHE A 72 -19.31 21.63 -8.66
C PHE A 72 -18.66 20.33 -9.14
N ALA A 73 -19.45 19.39 -9.68
CA ALA A 73 -18.91 18.16 -10.21
C ALA A 73 -17.99 18.37 -11.44
N LEU A 74 -18.21 19.42 -12.23
CA LEU A 74 -17.27 19.85 -13.28
C LEU A 74 -15.91 20.24 -12.69
N GLN A 75 -15.90 21.01 -11.59
CA GLN A 75 -14.66 21.38 -10.90
C GLN A 75 -13.96 20.15 -10.29
N TYR A 76 -14.73 19.20 -9.77
CA TYR A 76 -14.19 17.93 -9.29
C TYR A 76 -13.53 17.16 -10.44
N ARG A 77 -14.20 17.05 -11.58
CA ARG A 77 -13.65 16.39 -12.78
C ARG A 77 -12.34 17.02 -13.21
N ASP A 78 -12.27 18.35 -13.23
CA ASP A 78 -11.05 19.06 -13.60
C ASP A 78 -9.91 18.79 -12.61
N TYR A 79 -10.20 18.77 -11.31
CA TYR A 79 -9.21 18.42 -10.29
C TYR A 79 -8.73 16.95 -10.42
N LEU A 80 -9.66 16.00 -10.55
CA LEU A 80 -9.35 14.58 -10.67
C LEU A 80 -8.56 14.26 -11.95
N SER A 81 -8.87 14.94 -13.07
CA SER A 81 -8.17 14.73 -14.34
C SER A 81 -6.67 15.03 -14.23
N ARG A 82 -6.29 16.06 -13.47
CA ARG A 82 -4.88 16.42 -13.18
C ARG A 82 -4.16 15.34 -12.36
N GLN A 83 -4.91 14.47 -11.69
CA GLN A 83 -4.41 13.37 -10.88
C GLN A 83 -4.48 12.02 -11.62
N GLY A 84 -4.85 12.03 -12.90
CA GLY A 84 -4.93 10.84 -13.75
C GLY A 84 -6.18 10.00 -13.51
N VAL A 85 -7.24 10.59 -12.95
CA VAL A 85 -8.55 9.95 -12.74
C VAL A 85 -9.61 10.67 -13.58
N THR A 86 -10.34 9.92 -14.40
CA THR A 86 -11.47 10.40 -15.19
C THR A 86 -12.74 10.35 -14.34
N LEU A 87 -13.41 11.49 -14.19
CA LEU A 87 -14.73 11.57 -13.58
C LEU A 87 -15.79 11.79 -14.67
N GLU A 88 -16.58 10.76 -14.94
CA GLU A 88 -17.71 10.83 -15.85
C GLU A 88 -18.93 11.38 -15.11
N LEU A 89 -19.52 12.43 -15.66
CA LEU A 89 -20.66 13.09 -15.04
C LEU A 89 -21.95 12.62 -15.70
N ARG A 90 -22.90 12.21 -14.87
CA ARG A 90 -24.26 11.85 -15.25
C ARG A 90 -25.20 12.99 -14.81
N PRO A 91 -25.66 13.85 -15.74
CA PRO A 91 -26.71 14.82 -15.44
C PRO A 91 -28.00 14.10 -15.09
N THR A 92 -28.76 14.63 -14.13
CA THR A 92 -30.00 14.06 -13.61
C THR A 92 -31.01 15.16 -13.28
N ALA A 93 -32.21 14.82 -12.84
CA ALA A 93 -33.18 15.76 -12.30
C ALA A 93 -32.85 16.23 -10.87
N GLY A 94 -31.93 15.56 -10.17
CA GLY A 94 -31.50 15.89 -8.80
C GLY A 94 -31.46 14.68 -7.88
N SER A 95 -31.57 14.92 -6.56
CA SER A 95 -31.30 13.93 -5.50
C SER A 95 -32.08 12.62 -5.63
N ILE A 96 -33.39 12.67 -5.92
CA ILE A 96 -34.22 11.45 -6.01
C ILE A 96 -33.74 10.52 -7.12
N GLU A 97 -33.45 11.06 -8.31
CA GLU A 97 -32.89 10.29 -9.42
C GLU A 97 -31.47 9.81 -9.10
N ASN A 98 -30.68 10.59 -8.36
CA ASN A 98 -29.35 10.18 -7.93
C ASN A 98 -29.38 8.94 -7.02
N TYR A 99 -30.30 8.87 -6.05
CA TYR A 99 -30.47 7.67 -5.23
C TYR A 99 -30.92 6.47 -6.09
N GLN A 100 -31.86 6.67 -7.02
CA GLN A 100 -32.31 5.61 -7.92
C GLN A 100 -31.16 5.07 -8.77
N LEU A 101 -30.31 5.95 -9.28
CA LEU A 101 -29.14 5.57 -10.07
C LEU A 101 -28.09 4.82 -9.23
N LEU A 102 -27.85 5.24 -7.99
CA LEU A 102 -26.95 4.52 -7.08
C LEU A 102 -27.44 3.11 -6.73
N ASP A 103 -28.77 2.86 -6.74
CA ASP A 103 -29.33 1.51 -6.53
C ASP A 103 -29.32 0.66 -7.81
N SER A 104 -29.72 1.27 -8.93
CA SER A 104 -30.08 0.54 -10.15
C SER A 104 -28.93 0.40 -11.15
N ASP A 105 -27.95 1.30 -11.12
CA ASP A 105 -26.84 1.31 -12.06
C ASP A 105 -25.49 1.11 -11.34
N PRO A 106 -24.87 -0.09 -11.43
CA PRO A 106 -23.62 -0.39 -10.75
C PRO A 106 -22.43 0.46 -11.23
N GLN A 107 -22.55 1.18 -12.35
CA GLN A 107 -21.51 2.11 -12.81
C GLN A 107 -21.51 3.41 -12.01
N VAL A 108 -22.67 3.84 -11.48
CA VAL A 108 -22.78 5.02 -10.62
C VAL A 108 -22.36 4.65 -9.22
N THR A 109 -21.23 5.21 -8.79
CA THR A 109 -20.65 4.91 -7.46
C THR A 109 -20.54 6.13 -6.58
N LEU A 110 -20.87 7.32 -7.12
CA LEU A 110 -20.73 8.60 -6.45
C LEU A 110 -21.93 9.49 -6.81
N ALA A 111 -22.44 10.27 -5.85
CA ALA A 111 -23.43 11.29 -6.14
C ALA A 111 -23.37 12.47 -5.16
N ILE A 112 -23.90 13.62 -5.57
CA ILE A 112 -24.29 14.68 -4.64
C ILE A 112 -25.80 14.57 -4.41
N VAL A 113 -26.22 14.61 -3.15
CA VAL A 113 -27.63 14.54 -2.76
C VAL A 113 -27.95 15.60 -1.71
N GLN A 114 -29.21 15.97 -1.61
CA GLN A 114 -29.70 16.90 -0.60
C GLN A 114 -30.08 16.11 0.66
N GLY A 115 -29.62 16.53 1.84
CA GLY A 115 -30.07 15.93 3.09
C GLY A 115 -31.60 15.98 3.25
N GLY A 116 -32.18 14.91 3.77
CA GLY A 116 -33.63 14.78 3.96
C GLY A 116 -34.38 14.32 2.71
N THR A 117 -33.67 13.86 1.68
CA THR A 117 -34.29 13.33 0.46
C THR A 117 -33.98 11.85 0.23
N ALA A 118 -33.29 11.20 1.17
CA ALA A 118 -33.08 9.76 1.13
C ALA A 118 -34.42 9.01 1.10
N PRO A 119 -34.64 8.11 0.13
CA PRO A 119 -35.80 7.22 0.17
C PRO A 119 -35.77 6.37 1.45
N GLU A 120 -36.94 6.01 1.98
CA GLU A 120 -37.02 5.17 3.19
C GLU A 120 -36.28 3.84 3.06
N THR A 121 -36.22 3.29 1.84
CA THR A 121 -35.45 2.07 1.51
C THR A 121 -33.95 2.23 1.75
N PHE A 122 -33.44 3.46 1.75
CA PHE A 122 -32.04 3.80 1.95
C PHE A 122 -31.69 4.18 3.39
N GLY A 123 -32.66 4.60 4.22
CA GLY A 123 -32.42 5.13 5.56
C GLY A 123 -31.62 4.20 6.50
N ASN A 124 -31.54 2.91 6.19
CA ASN A 124 -30.70 1.91 6.88
C ASN A 124 -29.90 1.01 5.91
N SER A 125 -29.77 1.40 4.64
CA SER A 125 -29.09 0.59 3.64
C SER A 125 -27.58 0.57 3.90
N ALA A 126 -27.03 -0.60 4.25
CA ALA A 126 -25.59 -0.83 4.42
C ALA A 126 -24.78 -0.68 3.10
N ARG A 127 -25.38 -0.16 2.02
CA ARG A 127 -24.75 -0.04 0.69
C ARG A 127 -24.23 1.37 0.38
N ILE A 128 -24.74 2.40 1.06
CA ILE A 128 -24.35 3.81 0.85
C ILE A 128 -23.62 4.34 2.08
N GLU A 129 -22.61 5.17 1.83
CA GLU A 129 -21.82 5.84 2.86
C GLU A 129 -21.68 7.33 2.52
N SER A 130 -21.71 8.18 3.55
CA SER A 130 -21.40 9.61 3.39
C SER A 130 -19.89 9.80 3.32
N LEU A 131 -19.44 10.66 2.41
CA LEU A 131 -18.06 11.12 2.35
C LEU A 131 -17.89 12.47 3.06
N ALA A 132 -18.78 13.43 2.78
CA ALA A 132 -18.79 14.73 3.44
C ALA A 132 -20.11 15.47 3.17
N SER A 133 -20.54 16.31 4.11
CA SER A 133 -21.40 17.44 3.78
C SER A 133 -20.57 18.55 3.14
N LEU A 134 -21.06 19.14 2.05
CA LEU A 134 -20.30 20.00 1.15
C LEU A 134 -20.58 21.49 1.34
N TYR A 135 -21.86 21.85 1.37
CA TYR A 135 -22.35 23.23 1.54
C TYR A 135 -23.82 23.20 1.97
N PHE A 136 -24.32 24.30 2.53
CA PHE A 136 -25.73 24.44 2.89
C PHE A 136 -26.57 24.91 1.70
N GLU A 137 -27.78 24.38 1.59
CA GLU A 137 -28.77 24.76 0.60
C GLU A 137 -30.01 25.32 1.31
N PRO A 138 -30.04 26.62 1.65
CA PRO A 138 -31.21 27.18 2.31
C PRO A 138 -32.50 26.96 1.53
N ILE A 139 -33.57 26.80 2.28
CA ILE A 139 -34.92 26.78 1.78
C ILE A 139 -35.40 28.22 1.69
N TRP A 140 -35.54 28.71 0.47
CA TRP A 140 -36.01 30.05 0.16
C TRP A 140 -37.50 29.98 -0.15
N VAL A 141 -38.30 30.74 0.58
CA VAL A 141 -39.73 30.90 0.28
C VAL A 141 -39.95 32.34 -0.12
N PHE A 142 -40.03 32.57 -1.42
CA PHE A 142 -40.38 33.87 -1.97
C PHE A 142 -41.88 33.94 -2.18
N TYR A 143 -42.49 35.06 -1.80
CA TYR A 143 -43.92 35.29 -1.96
C TYR A 143 -44.16 36.71 -2.46
N ARG A 144 -45.36 36.94 -3.00
CA ARG A 144 -45.82 38.27 -3.37
C ARG A 144 -46.88 38.80 -2.42
N GLY A 145 -46.95 40.13 -2.35
CA GLY A 145 -48.00 40.89 -1.66
C GLY A 145 -47.59 41.31 -0.25
N GLU A 146 -48.32 42.29 0.29
CA GLU A 146 -47.89 42.99 1.52
C GLU A 146 -48.03 42.19 2.80
N ALA A 147 -48.88 41.16 2.80
CA ALA A 147 -49.03 40.29 3.95
C ALA A 147 -47.74 39.46 4.11
N SER A 148 -46.96 39.73 5.16
CA SER A 148 -45.79 38.94 5.53
C SER A 148 -46.24 37.69 6.29
N PRO A 149 -46.33 36.50 5.66
CA PRO A 149 -46.61 35.28 6.39
C PRO A 149 -45.51 35.05 7.42
N ALA A 150 -45.89 34.84 8.68
CA ALA A 150 -44.94 34.56 9.77
C ALA A 150 -44.28 33.18 9.62
N ASP A 151 -44.96 32.25 8.92
CA ASP A 151 -44.48 30.92 8.59
C ASP A 151 -45.27 30.30 7.43
N LEU A 152 -44.95 29.05 7.10
CA LEU A 152 -45.57 28.28 6.01
C LEU A 152 -47.09 28.14 6.12
N ARG A 153 -47.68 28.23 7.32
CA ARG A 153 -49.16 28.15 7.48
C ARG A 153 -49.86 29.32 6.80
N GLY A 154 -49.18 30.45 6.63
CA GLY A 154 -49.67 31.60 5.90
C GLY A 154 -49.84 31.38 4.40
N LEU A 155 -49.41 30.23 3.86
CA LEU A 155 -49.55 29.88 2.45
C LEU A 155 -50.85 29.11 2.13
N GLY A 156 -51.74 28.91 3.11
CA GLY A 156 -53.06 28.33 2.86
C GLY A 156 -53.84 29.09 1.78
N GLY A 157 -54.50 28.37 0.88
CA GLY A 157 -55.25 28.96 -0.24
C GLY A 157 -54.41 29.56 -1.37
N LYS A 158 -53.07 29.44 -1.33
CA LYS A 158 -52.16 30.03 -2.33
C LYS A 158 -51.75 29.04 -3.41
N ARG A 159 -51.34 29.55 -4.57
CA ARG A 159 -50.64 28.77 -5.61
C ARG A 159 -49.14 28.77 -5.32
N ILE A 160 -48.58 27.62 -5.01
CA ILE A 160 -47.21 27.50 -4.50
C ILE A 160 -46.40 26.68 -5.49
N ALA A 161 -45.35 27.25 -6.07
CA ALA A 161 -44.37 26.48 -6.81
C ALA A 161 -43.47 25.71 -5.84
N ILE A 162 -43.44 24.39 -5.97
CA ILE A 162 -42.72 23.49 -5.06
C ILE A 162 -41.47 22.86 -5.70
N GLY A 163 -41.02 23.37 -6.85
CA GLY A 163 -39.92 22.79 -7.59
C GLY A 163 -40.38 21.77 -8.65
N ARG A 164 -39.42 21.34 -9.49
CA ARG A 164 -39.68 20.38 -10.57
C ARG A 164 -40.04 19.02 -10.00
N ARG A 165 -40.92 18.29 -10.68
CA ARG A 165 -41.26 16.91 -10.29
C ARG A 165 -40.01 16.03 -10.18
N GLY A 166 -39.89 15.29 -9.08
CA GLY A 166 -38.75 14.42 -8.76
C GLY A 166 -37.51 15.14 -8.21
N SER A 167 -37.58 16.46 -7.98
CA SER A 167 -36.44 17.20 -7.40
C SER A 167 -36.40 17.13 -5.88
N GLY A 168 -35.21 17.37 -5.30
CA GLY A 168 -35.06 17.51 -3.84
C GLY A 168 -35.87 18.67 -3.26
N THR A 169 -36.06 19.75 -4.04
CA THR A 169 -36.96 20.85 -3.69
C THR A 169 -38.41 20.37 -3.54
N GLU A 170 -38.93 19.55 -4.46
CA GLU A 170 -40.30 19.02 -4.38
C GLU A 170 -40.51 18.16 -3.14
N SER A 171 -39.55 17.27 -2.85
CA SER A 171 -39.60 16.38 -1.69
C SER A 171 -39.65 17.17 -0.38
N ILE A 172 -38.73 18.11 -0.18
CA ILE A 172 -38.66 18.90 1.06
C ILE A 172 -39.83 19.89 1.16
N ALA A 173 -40.26 20.49 0.04
CA ALA A 173 -41.38 21.42 0.02
C ALA A 173 -42.67 20.74 0.45
N LYS A 174 -42.97 19.54 -0.08
CA LYS A 174 -44.14 18.77 0.34
C LYS A 174 -44.08 18.40 1.81
N LEU A 175 -42.95 17.85 2.28
CA LEU A 175 -42.76 17.50 3.69
C LEU A 175 -43.07 18.69 4.61
N LEU A 176 -42.47 19.85 4.33
CA LEU A 176 -42.64 21.03 5.18
C LEU A 176 -44.06 21.62 5.08
N LEU A 177 -44.66 21.65 3.88
CA LEU A 177 -46.02 22.15 3.71
C LEU A 177 -47.03 21.24 4.43
N ASP A 178 -46.92 19.92 4.24
CA ASP A 178 -47.80 18.92 4.88
C ASP A 178 -47.69 18.99 6.42
N GLU A 179 -46.48 19.11 6.99
CA GLU A 179 -46.28 19.27 8.44
C GLU A 179 -46.89 20.56 9.01
N ASN A 180 -47.07 21.59 8.17
CA ASN A 180 -47.74 22.83 8.55
C ASN A 180 -49.22 22.83 8.16
N GLY A 181 -49.79 21.70 7.73
CA GLY A 181 -51.19 21.56 7.34
C GLY A 181 -51.53 22.27 6.03
N ILE A 182 -50.54 22.48 5.14
CA ILE A 182 -50.74 23.07 3.82
C ILE A 182 -50.83 21.95 2.78
N ASP A 183 -52.05 21.51 2.55
CA ASP A 183 -52.39 20.47 1.58
C ASP A 183 -53.55 20.92 0.67
N SER A 184 -54.15 19.99 -0.08
CA SER A 184 -55.35 20.29 -0.88
C SER A 184 -56.57 20.71 -0.03
N GLN A 185 -56.65 20.30 1.24
CA GLN A 185 -57.74 20.68 2.15
C GLN A 185 -57.60 22.12 2.64
N SER A 186 -56.36 22.62 2.74
CA SER A 186 -56.06 24.03 3.02
C SER A 186 -56.41 24.98 1.87
N GLY A 187 -56.86 24.45 0.72
CA GLY A 187 -57.12 25.21 -0.50
C GLY A 187 -55.86 25.61 -1.27
N ALA A 188 -54.67 25.19 -0.82
CA ALA A 188 -53.43 25.45 -1.54
C ALA A 188 -53.35 24.64 -2.84
N THR A 189 -52.79 25.25 -3.88
CA THR A 189 -52.53 24.60 -5.17
C THR A 189 -51.03 24.46 -5.36
N LEU A 190 -50.53 23.22 -5.30
CA LEU A 190 -49.11 22.94 -5.49
C LEU A 190 -48.77 22.80 -6.97
N VAL A 191 -47.80 23.59 -7.43
CA VAL A 191 -47.39 23.67 -8.83
C VAL A 191 -45.97 23.10 -8.98
N GLY A 192 -45.82 22.08 -9.81
CA GLY A 192 -44.54 21.37 -10.04
C GLY A 192 -43.57 22.11 -10.97
N VAL A 193 -43.34 23.40 -10.75
CA VAL A 193 -42.43 24.26 -11.52
C VAL A 193 -41.29 24.75 -10.62
N GLY A 194 -40.11 24.99 -11.19
CA GLY A 194 -38.92 25.43 -10.46
C GLY A 194 -37.99 26.26 -11.34
N GLY A 195 -36.86 26.69 -10.79
CA GLY A 195 -35.85 27.45 -11.52
C GLY A 195 -36.40 28.77 -12.10
N ILE A 196 -35.93 29.12 -13.29
CA ILE A 196 -36.30 30.37 -13.99
C ILE A 196 -37.81 30.42 -14.30
N ASP A 197 -38.44 29.28 -14.60
CA ASP A 197 -39.88 29.23 -14.89
C ASP A 197 -40.71 29.62 -13.67
N ALA A 198 -40.33 29.16 -12.47
CA ALA A 198 -40.98 29.58 -11.23
C ALA A 198 -40.80 31.08 -10.98
N VAL A 199 -39.61 31.64 -11.26
CA VAL A 199 -39.37 33.10 -11.16
C VAL A 199 -40.29 33.87 -12.12
N ALA A 200 -40.39 33.42 -13.37
CA ALA A 200 -41.25 34.06 -14.37
C ALA A 200 -42.73 34.02 -13.95
N GLN A 201 -43.23 32.86 -13.48
CA GLN A 201 -44.60 32.73 -12.98
C GLN A 201 -44.84 33.56 -11.71
N LEU A 202 -43.82 33.69 -10.84
CA LEU A 202 -43.86 34.56 -9.67
C LEU A 202 -43.77 36.04 -10.03
N ARG A 203 -43.30 36.45 -11.21
CA ARG A 203 -43.42 37.85 -11.66
C ARG A 203 -44.76 38.11 -12.36
N GLN A 204 -45.23 37.13 -13.14
CA GLN A 204 -46.45 37.23 -13.96
C GLN A 204 -47.75 37.00 -13.19
N LYS A 205 -47.70 36.89 -11.87
CA LYS A 205 -48.89 36.67 -11.04
C LYS A 205 -49.62 35.34 -11.26
N GLN A 206 -48.90 34.33 -11.77
CA GLN A 206 -49.44 32.98 -12.04
C GLN A 206 -49.30 32.02 -10.85
N ILE A 207 -48.32 32.27 -9.97
CA ILE A 207 -48.17 31.61 -8.66
C ILE A 207 -48.02 32.68 -7.59
N ASP A 208 -48.37 32.41 -6.34
CA ASP A 208 -48.36 33.39 -5.25
C ASP A 208 -47.12 33.26 -4.35
N ALA A 209 -46.54 32.06 -4.29
CA ALA A 209 -45.27 31.79 -3.63
C ALA A 209 -44.45 30.75 -4.43
N ALA A 210 -43.14 30.76 -4.24
CA ALA A 210 -42.22 29.80 -4.82
C ALA A 210 -41.17 29.37 -3.80
N ILE A 211 -40.98 28.06 -3.69
CA ILE A 211 -39.99 27.43 -2.82
C ILE A 211 -38.79 27.02 -3.66
N PHE A 212 -37.59 27.40 -3.21
CA PHE A 212 -36.33 26.99 -3.82
C PHE A 212 -35.41 26.40 -2.75
N VAL A 213 -34.62 25.40 -3.15
CA VAL A 213 -33.53 24.89 -2.32
C VAL A 213 -32.25 25.06 -3.13
N LEU A 214 -31.50 26.11 -2.82
CA LEU A 214 -30.37 26.60 -3.62
C LEU A 214 -29.32 27.25 -2.72
N PRO A 215 -28.03 27.23 -3.10
CA PRO A 215 -27.00 28.00 -2.41
C PRO A 215 -27.25 29.52 -2.52
N PRO A 216 -26.91 30.33 -1.49
CA PRO A 216 -27.07 31.80 -1.51
C PRO A 216 -26.42 32.50 -2.70
N GLU A 217 -25.33 31.94 -3.21
CA GLU A 217 -24.53 32.49 -4.30
C GLU A 217 -25.25 32.39 -5.66
N SER A 218 -26.34 31.63 -5.74
CA SER A 218 -27.15 31.43 -6.95
C SER A 218 -27.63 32.75 -7.54
N GLY A 219 -27.45 32.91 -8.85
CA GLY A 219 -27.93 34.09 -9.59
C GLY A 219 -29.44 34.28 -9.51
N LEU A 220 -30.21 33.19 -9.36
CA LEU A 220 -31.67 33.26 -9.18
C LEU A 220 -32.05 33.91 -7.85
N ILE A 221 -31.34 33.57 -6.77
CA ILE A 221 -31.59 34.12 -5.44
C ILE A 221 -31.28 35.62 -5.43
N ARG A 222 -30.17 36.04 -6.03
CA ARG A 222 -29.84 37.47 -6.16
C ARG A 222 -30.92 38.25 -6.92
N GLN A 223 -31.44 37.68 -8.01
CA GLN A 223 -32.51 38.32 -8.79
C GLN A 223 -33.82 38.45 -8.02
N LEU A 224 -34.16 37.48 -7.16
CA LEU A 224 -35.40 37.49 -6.38
C LEU A 224 -35.31 38.39 -5.14
N ILE A 225 -34.15 38.44 -4.48
CA ILE A 225 -33.95 39.31 -3.31
C ILE A 225 -33.95 40.79 -3.72
N ALA A 226 -33.45 41.11 -4.91
CA ALA A 226 -33.42 42.47 -5.43
C ALA A 226 -34.76 42.94 -6.03
N ASP A 227 -35.78 42.08 -6.09
CA ASP A 227 -37.08 42.39 -6.68
C ASP A 227 -38.00 43.03 -5.63
N GLU A 228 -38.47 44.26 -5.87
CA GLU A 228 -39.24 45.04 -4.88
C GLU A 228 -40.63 44.45 -4.59
N ASP A 229 -41.23 43.76 -5.57
CA ASP A 229 -42.57 43.16 -5.47
C ASP A 229 -42.56 41.74 -4.88
N ILE A 230 -41.36 41.21 -4.61
CA ILE A 230 -41.15 39.85 -4.10
C ILE A 230 -40.46 39.93 -2.75
N HIS A 231 -41.00 39.20 -1.80
CA HIS A 231 -40.50 39.20 -0.43
C HIS A 231 -40.01 37.82 -0.03
N LEU A 232 -38.95 37.80 0.77
CA LEU A 232 -38.40 36.58 1.36
C LEU A 232 -39.07 36.31 2.72
N MET A 233 -39.64 35.13 2.88
CA MET A 233 -40.21 34.68 4.14
C MET A 233 -39.12 34.48 5.20
N ASN A 234 -39.43 34.86 6.43
CA ASN A 234 -38.59 34.65 7.60
C ASN A 234 -39.10 33.43 8.40
N PHE A 235 -38.26 32.41 8.60
CA PHE A 235 -38.62 31.22 9.37
C PHE A 235 -38.48 31.48 10.88
N GLN A 236 -39.51 32.03 11.51
CA GLN A 236 -39.50 32.32 12.97
C GLN A 236 -39.38 31.06 13.86
N ARG A 237 -39.64 29.87 13.29
CA ARG A 237 -39.60 28.57 13.97
C ARG A 237 -38.47 27.68 13.42
N ASP A 238 -37.41 28.28 12.90
CA ASP A 238 -36.21 27.61 12.38
C ASP A 238 -35.62 26.56 13.34
N ASP A 239 -35.50 26.91 14.62
CA ASP A 239 -35.04 25.99 15.67
C ASP A 239 -35.95 24.75 15.85
N ALA A 240 -37.26 24.89 15.63
CA ALA A 240 -38.18 23.77 15.73
C ALA A 240 -37.99 22.80 14.56
N TYR A 241 -37.75 23.31 13.35
CA TYR A 241 -37.50 22.46 12.18
C TYR A 241 -36.19 21.70 12.32
N SER A 242 -35.10 22.34 12.75
CA SER A 242 -33.79 21.68 12.93
C SER A 242 -33.81 20.59 14.01
N ARG A 243 -34.62 20.75 15.07
CA ARG A 243 -34.80 19.73 16.11
C ARG A 243 -35.68 18.57 15.68
N ARG A 244 -36.67 18.81 14.81
CA ARG A 244 -37.56 17.76 14.28
C ARG A 244 -36.90 16.96 13.17
N HIS A 245 -36.06 17.62 12.38
CA HIS A 245 -35.41 17.06 11.19
C HIS A 245 -33.90 17.23 11.30
N PRO A 246 -33.15 16.18 11.71
CA PRO A 246 -31.70 16.26 11.92
C PRO A 246 -30.88 16.69 10.69
N PHE A 247 -31.45 16.53 9.49
CA PHE A 247 -30.83 16.98 8.24
C PHE A 247 -31.00 18.49 8.00
N LEU A 248 -31.83 19.20 8.76
CA LEU A 248 -32.02 20.65 8.67
C LEU A 248 -31.20 21.38 9.73
N THR A 249 -30.60 22.48 9.32
CA THR A 249 -29.88 23.41 10.19
C THR A 249 -30.53 24.79 10.16
N ALA A 250 -30.70 25.41 11.32
CA ALA A 250 -31.09 26.82 11.39
C ALA A 250 -29.91 27.71 10.97
N VAL A 251 -30.14 28.62 10.03
CA VAL A 251 -29.12 29.53 9.51
C VAL A 251 -29.67 30.95 9.40
N THR A 252 -28.82 31.94 9.69
CA THR A 252 -29.18 33.35 9.58
C THR A 252 -28.52 33.95 8.34
N LEU A 253 -29.33 34.47 7.42
CA LEU A 253 -28.85 35.30 6.33
C LEU A 253 -28.71 36.73 6.86
N GLN A 254 -27.47 37.18 7.06
CA GLN A 254 -27.17 38.49 7.62
C GLN A 254 -27.58 39.62 6.67
N ARG A 255 -28.00 40.75 7.22
CA ARG A 255 -28.30 41.97 6.48
C ARG A 255 -27.15 42.38 5.55
N GLY A 256 -27.49 42.76 4.32
CA GLY A 256 -26.54 43.25 3.32
C GLY A 256 -25.56 42.22 2.76
N VAL A 257 -25.64 40.96 3.19
CA VAL A 257 -24.61 39.96 2.87
C VAL A 257 -24.58 39.53 1.39
N ILE A 258 -25.70 39.70 0.67
CA ILE A 258 -25.80 39.40 -0.76
C ILE A 258 -25.33 40.60 -1.59
N ASP A 259 -25.72 41.81 -1.20
CA ASP A 259 -25.29 43.07 -1.80
C ASP A 259 -25.19 44.15 -0.71
N LEU A 260 -23.96 44.52 -0.36
CA LEU A 260 -23.68 45.53 0.67
C LEU A 260 -24.02 46.96 0.21
N GLN A 261 -24.02 47.23 -1.10
CA GLN A 261 -24.31 48.57 -1.63
C GLN A 261 -25.80 48.87 -1.49
N HIS A 262 -26.64 47.89 -1.82
CA HIS A 262 -28.09 48.02 -1.77
C HIS A 262 -28.71 47.44 -0.49
N ASP A 263 -27.87 46.90 0.40
CA ASP A 263 -28.26 46.36 1.69
C ASP A 263 -29.25 45.18 1.55
N TYR A 264 -28.94 44.24 0.66
CA TYR A 264 -29.75 43.04 0.45
C TYR A 264 -29.18 41.82 1.20
N PRO A 265 -30.00 41.08 1.97
CA PRO A 265 -31.37 41.44 2.40
C PRO A 265 -31.36 42.66 3.36
N PRO A 266 -32.46 43.44 3.45
CA PRO A 266 -32.53 44.69 4.25
C PRO A 266 -32.53 44.46 5.77
N ARG A 267 -32.63 43.21 6.21
CA ARG A 267 -32.59 42.77 7.60
C ARG A 267 -32.10 41.34 7.66
N ASP A 268 -31.74 40.89 8.86
CA ASP A 268 -31.42 39.49 9.09
C ASP A 268 -32.67 38.62 8.84
N VAL A 269 -32.47 37.51 8.14
CA VAL A 269 -33.54 36.56 7.81
C VAL A 269 -33.15 35.18 8.33
N GLN A 270 -34.02 34.59 9.16
CA GLN A 270 -33.90 33.22 9.60
C GLN A 270 -34.37 32.28 8.49
N LEU A 271 -33.53 31.31 8.19
CA LEU A 271 -33.76 30.28 7.19
C LEU A 271 -33.46 28.91 7.80
N ILE A 272 -33.95 27.88 7.13
CA ILE A 272 -33.59 26.50 7.40
C ILE A 272 -32.86 25.96 6.17
N ALA A 273 -31.81 25.18 6.38
CA ALA A 273 -30.97 24.68 5.30
C ALA A 273 -30.64 23.20 5.50
N PRO A 274 -31.01 22.31 4.56
CA PRO A 274 -30.31 21.05 4.41
C PRO A 274 -28.85 21.26 3.98
N ALA A 275 -28.02 20.25 4.22
CA ALA A 275 -26.68 20.17 3.66
C ALA A 275 -26.68 19.30 2.38
N ALA A 276 -25.98 19.76 1.35
CA ALA A 276 -25.63 18.93 0.21
C ALA A 276 -24.57 17.92 0.65
N ASN A 277 -24.82 16.63 0.44
CA ASN A 277 -23.97 15.52 0.87
C ASN A 277 -23.33 14.84 -0.35
N LEU A 278 -22.01 14.64 -0.29
CA LEU A 278 -21.29 13.75 -1.19
C LEU A 278 -21.41 12.33 -0.63
N ILE A 279 -22.09 11.46 -1.36
CA ILE A 279 -22.31 10.08 -0.97
C ILE A 279 -21.72 9.12 -2.00
N ALA A 280 -21.34 7.93 -1.53
CA ALA A 280 -20.78 6.89 -2.37
C ALA A 280 -21.36 5.52 -2.04
N THR A 281 -21.33 4.62 -3.03
CA THR A 281 -21.57 3.20 -2.79
C THR A 281 -20.32 2.56 -2.18
N ARG A 282 -20.48 1.46 -1.44
CA ARG A 282 -19.34 0.65 -0.94
C ARG A 282 -18.46 0.04 -2.02
N SER A 283 -18.90 0.06 -3.28
CA SER A 283 -18.08 -0.39 -4.42
C SER A 283 -17.04 0.67 -4.86
N LEU A 284 -17.18 1.93 -4.40
CA LEU A 284 -16.16 2.95 -4.64
C LEU A 284 -14.87 2.58 -3.92
N HIS A 285 -13.75 2.59 -4.65
CA HIS A 285 -12.47 2.22 -4.08
C HIS A 285 -11.97 3.28 -3.09
N ASP A 286 -11.69 2.88 -1.84
CA ASP A 286 -11.22 3.74 -0.73
C ASP A 286 -10.06 4.69 -1.07
N ALA A 287 -9.13 4.28 -1.94
CA ALA A 287 -8.00 5.10 -2.33
C ALA A 287 -8.43 6.42 -3.03
N LEU A 288 -9.60 6.43 -3.67
CA LEU A 288 -10.14 7.59 -4.38
C LEU A 288 -10.82 8.58 -3.43
N ILE A 289 -11.21 8.15 -2.22
CA ILE A 289 -11.97 8.98 -1.28
C ILE A 289 -11.15 10.21 -0.82
N PRO A 290 -9.90 10.09 -0.36
CA PRO A 290 -9.08 11.26 -0.03
C PRO A 290 -8.87 12.20 -1.23
N LEU A 291 -8.83 11.66 -2.46
CA LEU A 291 -8.70 12.45 -3.68
C LEU A 291 -9.95 13.29 -3.94
N LEU A 292 -11.13 12.66 -3.81
CA LEU A 292 -12.44 13.31 -3.92
C LEU A 292 -12.63 14.37 -2.83
N LEU A 293 -12.26 14.07 -1.59
CA LEU A 293 -12.38 15.01 -0.48
C LEU A 293 -11.46 16.21 -0.64
N ARG A 294 -10.25 16.05 -1.21
CA ARG A 294 -9.42 17.19 -1.59
C ARG A 294 -10.06 18.03 -2.68
N ALA A 295 -10.64 17.40 -3.71
CA ALA A 295 -11.36 18.11 -4.77
C ALA A 295 -12.52 18.93 -4.18
N ALA A 296 -13.32 18.31 -3.29
CA ALA A 296 -14.40 18.97 -2.57
C ALA A 296 -13.90 20.12 -1.70
N THR A 297 -12.88 19.89 -0.87
CA THR A 297 -12.30 20.91 0.01
C THR A 297 -11.78 22.10 -0.79
N GLN A 298 -11.04 21.87 -1.88
CA GLN A 298 -10.51 22.95 -2.71
C GLN A 298 -11.61 23.73 -3.43
N THR A 299 -12.65 23.04 -3.89
CA THR A 299 -13.81 23.65 -4.57
C THR A 299 -14.60 24.54 -3.61
N HIS A 300 -14.94 24.03 -2.43
CA HIS A 300 -15.83 24.71 -1.49
C HIS A 300 -15.11 25.70 -0.56
N HIS A 301 -13.81 25.54 -0.30
CA HIS A 301 -13.03 26.58 0.38
C HIS A 301 -12.85 27.84 -0.49
N GLY A 302 -12.86 27.71 -1.82
CA GLY A 302 -12.77 28.84 -2.74
C GLY A 302 -14.06 29.68 -2.82
N GLU A 303 -15.21 29.05 -2.55
CA GLU A 303 -16.54 29.68 -2.46
C GLU A 303 -17.00 29.68 -1.00
N GLN A 304 -16.33 30.47 -0.13
CA GLN A 304 -16.67 30.52 1.29
C GLN A 304 -18.16 30.75 1.49
N SER A 305 -18.82 29.82 2.16
CA SER A 305 -20.26 29.91 2.42
C SER A 305 -20.57 31.20 3.18
N VAL A 306 -21.44 32.01 2.59
CA VAL A 306 -21.93 33.26 3.19
C VAL A 306 -22.68 33.02 4.51
N LEU A 307 -23.24 31.82 4.69
CA LEU A 307 -24.05 31.47 5.86
C LEU A 307 -23.19 31.07 7.05
N GLN A 308 -22.17 30.23 6.81
CA GLN A 308 -21.30 29.69 7.87
C GLN A 308 -19.87 29.48 7.33
N PRO A 309 -19.02 30.52 7.36
CA PRO A 309 -17.65 30.44 6.87
C PRO A 309 -16.82 29.39 7.62
N GLY A 310 -16.06 28.58 6.87
CA GLY A 310 -15.08 27.65 7.43
C GLY A 310 -15.64 26.39 8.09
N ARG A 311 -16.95 26.15 8.03
CA ARG A 311 -17.58 24.95 8.62
C ARG A 311 -17.65 23.76 7.66
N LEU A 312 -17.79 24.01 6.36
CA LEU A 312 -17.97 22.97 5.34
C LEU A 312 -16.84 23.03 4.29
N PRO A 313 -16.42 21.90 3.70
CA PRO A 313 -16.95 20.54 3.90
C PRO A 313 -16.65 19.94 5.28
N SER A 314 -17.54 19.09 5.80
CA SER A 314 -17.38 18.45 7.12
C SER A 314 -18.00 17.06 7.22
N THR A 315 -17.74 16.41 8.36
CA THR A 315 -18.41 15.18 8.81
C THR A 315 -19.72 15.44 9.57
N GLU A 316 -20.00 16.69 9.94
CA GLU A 316 -21.30 17.11 10.47
C GLU A 316 -22.37 17.11 9.37
N PHE A 317 -23.65 16.96 9.73
CA PHE A 317 -24.82 17.01 8.83
C PHE A 317 -24.91 15.92 7.77
N VAL A 318 -24.14 14.84 7.96
CA VAL A 318 -24.19 13.66 7.10
C VAL A 318 -25.47 12.85 7.31
N GLU A 319 -26.06 12.39 6.21
CA GLU A 319 -27.32 11.64 6.22
C GLU A 319 -27.11 10.12 6.42
N PHE A 320 -26.01 9.58 5.89
CA PHE A 320 -25.63 8.16 6.01
C PHE A 320 -24.39 7.98 6.90
N PRO A 321 -24.10 6.74 7.37
CA PRO A 321 -22.86 6.43 8.06
C PRO A 321 -21.63 6.94 7.30
N LEU A 322 -20.73 7.61 8.00
CA LEU A 322 -19.52 8.18 7.43
C LEU A 322 -18.55 7.06 7.01
N ASN A 323 -18.05 7.14 5.77
CA ASN A 323 -17.01 6.24 5.28
C ASN A 323 -15.73 6.37 6.14
N GLN A 324 -15.06 5.25 6.39
CA GLN A 324 -13.87 5.22 7.25
C GLN A 324 -12.69 6.03 6.70
N SER A 325 -12.45 5.98 5.39
CA SER A 325 -11.40 6.77 4.73
C SER A 325 -11.71 8.26 4.79
N ALA A 326 -13.00 8.64 4.73
CA ALA A 326 -13.42 10.01 4.90
C ALA A 326 -13.22 10.52 6.33
N ARG A 327 -13.57 9.71 7.33
CA ARG A 327 -13.30 10.01 8.75
C ARG A 327 -11.82 10.33 8.99
N VAL A 328 -10.95 9.43 8.56
CA VAL A 328 -9.48 9.59 8.68
C VAL A 328 -9.00 10.85 7.97
N PHE A 329 -9.57 11.19 6.81
CA PHE A 329 -9.20 12.41 6.08
C PHE A 329 -9.49 13.69 6.88
N PHE A 330 -10.64 13.76 7.57
CA PHE A 330 -11.00 14.94 8.36
C PHE A 330 -10.30 14.97 9.73
N GLU A 331 -9.99 13.83 10.33
CA GLU A 331 -9.28 13.73 11.62
C GLU A 331 -7.76 13.93 11.47
N ASP A 332 -7.12 13.19 10.56
CA ASP A 332 -5.65 13.16 10.41
C ASP A 332 -5.14 13.97 9.21
N GLY A 333 -6.05 14.46 8.36
CA GLY A 333 -5.70 15.07 7.09
C GLY A 333 -5.42 14.03 5.99
N PRO A 334 -4.97 14.48 4.81
CA PRO A 334 -4.71 13.56 3.72
C PRO A 334 -3.50 12.64 4.00
N PRO A 335 -3.46 11.42 3.43
CA PRO A 335 -2.35 10.50 3.61
C PRO A 335 -1.00 11.14 3.29
N PHE A 336 0.02 10.93 4.15
CA PHE A 336 1.34 11.57 4.05
C PHE A 336 1.95 11.48 2.65
N LEU A 337 1.90 10.30 2.03
CA LEU A 337 2.46 10.09 0.68
C LEU A 337 1.72 10.91 -0.38
N GLN A 338 0.41 11.08 -0.26
CA GLN A 338 -0.38 11.90 -1.18
C GLN A 338 -0.11 13.40 -1.03
N LYS A 339 0.55 13.85 0.04
CA LYS A 339 0.94 15.26 0.20
C LYS A 339 2.09 15.65 -0.73
N TYR A 340 2.98 14.72 -1.05
CA TYR A 340 4.21 15.00 -1.80
C TYR A 340 4.30 14.27 -3.15
N LEU A 341 3.53 13.20 -3.34
CA LEU A 341 3.60 12.36 -4.52
C LEU A 341 2.28 12.38 -5.32
N PRO A 342 2.34 12.24 -6.65
CA PRO A 342 1.14 12.02 -7.48
C PRO A 342 0.35 10.80 -6.99
N PHE A 343 -0.97 10.85 -7.19
CA PHE A 343 -1.92 9.82 -6.71
C PHE A 343 -1.47 8.38 -7.02
N TRP A 344 -1.04 8.10 -8.25
CA TRP A 344 -0.66 6.75 -8.67
C TRP A 344 0.57 6.22 -7.92
N VAL A 345 1.56 7.08 -7.66
CA VAL A 345 2.77 6.72 -6.90
C VAL A 345 2.40 6.48 -5.44
N ALA A 346 1.64 7.40 -4.84
CA ALA A 346 1.22 7.29 -3.45
C ALA A 346 0.37 6.02 -3.21
N SER A 347 -0.55 5.71 -4.13
CA SER A 347 -1.37 4.51 -4.08
C SER A 347 -0.51 3.24 -4.22
N ALA A 348 0.43 3.21 -5.17
CA ALA A 348 1.33 2.06 -5.37
C ALA A 348 2.22 1.79 -4.14
N ILE A 349 2.83 2.82 -3.55
CA ILE A 349 3.68 2.68 -2.36
C ILE A 349 2.85 2.25 -1.14
N ASN A 350 1.67 2.84 -0.94
CA ASN A 350 0.81 2.50 0.18
C ASN A 350 0.29 1.05 0.11
N ARG A 351 0.21 0.46 -1.09
CA ARG A 351 -0.04 -0.97 -1.30
C ARG A 351 1.22 -1.81 -1.09
N GLY A 352 2.34 -1.35 -1.64
CA GLY A 352 3.65 -2.01 -1.56
C GLY A 352 4.15 -2.19 -0.12
N LYS A 353 3.81 -1.28 0.80
CA LYS A 353 4.19 -1.42 2.22
C LYS A 353 3.63 -2.70 2.86
N ILE A 354 2.45 -3.17 2.44
CA ILE A 354 1.84 -4.41 2.94
C ILE A 354 2.62 -5.62 2.42
N LEU A 355 3.16 -5.55 1.19
CA LEU A 355 4.01 -6.59 0.60
C LEU A 355 5.42 -6.63 1.19
N LEU A 356 5.85 -5.56 1.86
CA LEU A 356 7.20 -5.43 2.37
C LEU A 356 7.47 -6.43 3.50
N LEU A 357 6.47 -6.70 4.36
CA LEU A 357 6.63 -7.65 5.47
C LEU A 357 6.78 -9.12 5.00
N PRO A 358 5.92 -9.67 4.12
CA PRO A 358 6.15 -10.99 3.52
C PRO A 358 7.44 -11.05 2.71
N ALA A 359 7.76 -10.00 1.95
CA ALA A 359 8.99 -9.95 1.15
C ALA A 359 10.22 -10.08 2.04
N VAL A 360 10.33 -9.28 3.12
CA VAL A 360 11.44 -9.35 4.08
C VAL A 360 11.52 -10.73 4.74
N THR A 361 10.38 -11.33 5.10
CA THR A 361 10.31 -12.66 5.70
C THR A 361 10.85 -13.74 4.76
N LEU A 362 10.56 -13.65 3.46
CA LEU A 362 11.06 -14.56 2.42
C LEU A 362 12.53 -14.32 2.06
N LEU A 363 13.00 -13.07 2.17
CA LEU A 363 14.35 -12.68 1.77
C LEU A 363 15.40 -12.99 2.84
N LEU A 364 15.00 -12.98 4.13
CA LEU A 364 15.81 -13.39 5.28
C LEU A 364 16.46 -14.79 5.16
N PRO A 365 15.72 -15.88 4.90
CA PRO A 365 16.32 -17.21 4.75
C PRO A 365 17.23 -17.29 3.52
N LEU A 366 16.89 -16.60 2.43
CA LEU A 366 17.73 -16.54 1.23
C LEU A 366 19.10 -15.90 1.53
N PHE A 367 19.11 -14.79 2.26
CA PHE A 367 20.35 -14.17 2.74
C PHE A 367 21.14 -15.07 3.69
N ARG A 368 20.46 -15.83 4.56
CA ARG A 368 21.13 -16.78 5.47
C ARG A 368 21.78 -17.95 4.73
N MET A 369 21.26 -18.35 3.57
CA MET A 369 21.84 -19.41 2.74
C MET A 369 23.03 -18.94 1.88
N ALA A 370 23.21 -17.63 1.68
CA ALA A 370 24.29 -17.10 0.85
C ALA A 370 25.70 -17.40 1.41
N PRO A 371 26.00 -17.17 2.71
CA PRO A 371 27.30 -17.51 3.28
C PRO A 371 27.68 -18.99 3.13
N PRO A 372 26.91 -19.99 3.61
CA PRO A 372 27.34 -21.40 3.53
C PRO A 372 27.52 -21.89 2.09
N LEU A 373 26.72 -21.42 1.13
CA LEU A 373 26.90 -21.75 -0.29
C LEU A 373 28.18 -21.15 -0.87
N TYR A 374 28.52 -19.92 -0.49
CA TYR A 374 29.79 -19.30 -0.85
C TYR A 374 30.97 -20.11 -0.29
N ARG A 375 30.90 -20.52 0.99
CA ARG A 375 31.92 -21.37 1.63
C ARG A 375 32.08 -22.72 0.93
N TRP A 376 30.96 -23.38 0.62
CA TRP A 376 30.94 -24.65 -0.12
C TRP A 376 31.57 -24.49 -1.51
N ARG A 377 31.22 -23.43 -2.25
CA ARG A 377 31.79 -23.15 -3.57
C ARG A 377 33.31 -22.99 -3.52
N ILE A 378 33.85 -22.30 -2.52
CA ILE A 378 35.30 -22.12 -2.39
C ILE A 378 35.98 -23.44 -1.99
N ARG A 379 35.48 -24.14 -0.96
CA ARG A 379 36.04 -25.43 -0.54
C ARG A 379 35.99 -26.50 -1.62
N SER A 380 34.89 -26.58 -2.38
CA SER A 380 34.79 -27.52 -3.49
C SER A 380 35.79 -27.23 -4.60
N ARG A 381 36.31 -26.01 -4.76
CA ARG A 381 37.43 -25.74 -5.68
C ARG A 381 38.75 -26.27 -5.11
N ILE A 382 38.99 -26.09 -3.82
CA ILE A 382 40.23 -26.53 -3.14
C ILE A 382 40.31 -28.06 -3.08
N TYR A 383 39.24 -28.75 -2.66
CA TYR A 383 39.24 -30.21 -2.53
C TYR A 383 39.46 -30.97 -3.85
N ARG A 384 39.12 -30.36 -5.00
CA ARG A 384 39.35 -30.98 -6.31
C ARG A 384 40.84 -31.15 -6.62
N TRP A 385 41.63 -30.12 -6.31
CA TRP A 385 43.08 -30.20 -6.48
C TRP A 385 43.69 -31.24 -5.54
N TYR A 386 43.14 -31.39 -4.33
CA TYR A 386 43.52 -32.46 -3.41
C TYR A 386 43.18 -33.87 -3.93
N GLU A 387 42.08 -34.05 -4.65
CA GLU A 387 41.69 -35.33 -5.23
C GLU A 387 42.68 -35.77 -6.32
N ILE A 388 43.06 -34.85 -7.22
CA ILE A 388 44.09 -35.08 -8.25
C ILE A 388 45.45 -35.38 -7.59
N LEU A 389 45.85 -34.57 -6.60
CA LEU A 389 47.10 -34.76 -5.88
C LEU A 389 47.18 -36.11 -5.17
N ARG A 390 46.08 -36.54 -4.54
CA ARG A 390 45.99 -37.83 -3.86
C ARG A 390 46.02 -39.01 -4.83
N GLY A 391 45.45 -38.87 -6.02
CA GLY A 391 45.58 -39.86 -7.10
C GLY A 391 47.04 -40.12 -7.42
N ILE A 392 47.78 -39.05 -7.73
CA ILE A 392 49.23 -39.10 -8.02
C ILE A 392 50.02 -39.68 -6.83
N GLU A 393 49.74 -39.26 -5.60
CA GLU A 393 50.43 -39.80 -4.41
C GLU A 393 50.15 -41.30 -4.18
N SER A 394 48.92 -41.75 -4.46
CA SER A 394 48.55 -43.16 -4.29
C SER A 394 49.19 -44.06 -5.35
N GLU A 395 49.33 -43.56 -6.57
CA GLU A 395 49.95 -44.26 -7.69
C GLU A 395 51.48 -44.32 -7.53
N LEU A 396 52.09 -43.32 -6.88
CA LEU A 396 53.50 -43.33 -6.48
C LEU A 396 53.88 -44.46 -5.51
N ARG A 397 52.91 -45.12 -4.87
CA ARG A 397 53.14 -46.26 -3.96
C ARG A 397 53.09 -47.62 -4.69
N GLY A 398 52.75 -47.65 -5.98
CA GLY A 398 52.66 -48.85 -6.81
C GLY A 398 53.86 -49.07 -7.75
N GLU A 399 53.76 -50.07 -8.62
CA GLU A 399 54.80 -50.42 -9.62
C GLU A 399 54.94 -49.29 -10.66
N THR A 400 56.14 -48.72 -10.74
CA THR A 400 56.35 -47.36 -11.27
C THR A 400 56.91 -47.40 -12.69
N ASP A 401 56.20 -46.79 -13.63
CA ASP A 401 56.60 -46.65 -15.04
C ASP A 401 57.12 -45.22 -15.28
N VAL A 402 58.32 -45.08 -15.87
CA VAL A 402 59.00 -43.79 -16.08
C VAL A 402 58.14 -42.84 -16.93
N GLU A 403 57.44 -43.37 -17.94
CA GLU A 403 56.58 -42.57 -18.82
C GLU A 403 55.40 -41.95 -18.05
N ARG A 404 54.93 -42.63 -17.00
CA ARG A 404 53.84 -42.14 -16.15
C ARG A 404 54.33 -41.11 -15.14
N LEU A 405 55.50 -41.29 -14.56
CA LEU A 405 56.08 -40.30 -13.64
C LEU A 405 56.32 -38.94 -14.32
N VAL A 406 56.79 -38.95 -15.58
CA VAL A 406 56.96 -37.71 -16.37
C VAL A 406 55.61 -37.03 -16.65
N LYS A 407 54.54 -37.82 -16.85
CA LYS A 407 53.17 -37.31 -17.02
C LYS A 407 52.62 -36.71 -15.72
N ASP A 408 52.88 -37.33 -14.58
CA ASP A 408 52.48 -36.84 -13.26
C ASP A 408 53.23 -35.55 -12.89
N GLU A 409 54.52 -35.47 -13.21
CA GLU A 409 55.31 -34.23 -13.03
C GLU A 409 54.73 -33.08 -13.86
N THR A 410 54.42 -33.34 -15.13
CA THR A 410 53.81 -32.33 -16.03
C THR A 410 52.47 -31.83 -15.47
N THR A 411 51.63 -32.76 -14.98
CA THR A 411 50.34 -32.45 -14.34
C THR A 411 50.53 -31.59 -13.08
N LEU A 412 51.53 -31.89 -12.24
CA LEU A 412 51.82 -31.11 -11.03
C LEU A 412 52.35 -29.71 -11.34
N VAL A 413 53.13 -29.54 -12.41
CA VAL A 413 53.60 -28.22 -12.89
C VAL A 413 52.42 -27.37 -13.39
N GLU A 414 51.49 -27.96 -14.13
CA GLU A 414 50.26 -27.29 -14.58
C GLU A 414 49.36 -26.90 -13.40
N MET A 415 49.18 -27.79 -12.42
CA MET A 415 48.46 -27.50 -11.18
C MET A 415 49.07 -26.29 -10.45
N GLN A 416 50.39 -26.22 -10.36
CA GLN A 416 51.09 -25.11 -9.71
C GLN A 416 50.87 -23.78 -10.46
N GLY A 417 50.96 -23.80 -11.79
CA GLY A 417 50.68 -22.63 -12.64
C GLY A 417 49.26 -22.11 -12.48
N GLU A 418 48.25 -22.99 -12.49
CA GLU A 418 46.86 -22.59 -12.27
C GLU A 418 46.60 -22.09 -10.84
N LEU A 419 47.29 -22.65 -9.84
CA LEU A 419 47.19 -22.19 -8.45
C LEU A 419 47.81 -20.80 -8.26
N ASP A 420 48.93 -20.50 -8.92
CA ASP A 420 49.57 -19.18 -8.86
C ASP A 420 48.75 -18.07 -9.55
N ASP A 421 47.92 -18.43 -10.53
CA ASP A 421 46.97 -17.52 -11.19
C ASP A 421 45.72 -17.22 -10.34
N LEU A 422 45.40 -18.07 -9.35
CA LEU A 422 44.27 -17.91 -8.44
C LEU A 422 44.57 -16.91 -7.30
N LYS A 423 44.97 -15.68 -7.63
CA LYS A 423 45.34 -14.60 -6.69
C LYS A 423 44.21 -14.06 -5.79
N SER A 424 42.98 -14.57 -5.90
CA SER A 424 41.79 -13.98 -5.26
C SER A 424 41.02 -14.95 -4.34
N VAL A 425 41.72 -15.72 -3.51
CA VAL A 425 41.08 -16.52 -2.46
C VAL A 425 40.87 -15.63 -1.22
N PRO A 426 39.66 -15.56 -0.63
CA PRO A 426 39.42 -14.78 0.58
C PRO A 426 40.29 -15.24 1.75
N LEU A 427 40.71 -14.31 2.62
CA LEU A 427 41.57 -14.53 3.78
C LEU A 427 41.15 -15.74 4.65
N SER A 428 39.85 -15.98 4.79
CA SER A 428 39.30 -17.09 5.59
C SER A 428 39.58 -18.50 5.04
N TYR A 429 40.14 -18.62 3.83
CA TYR A 429 40.47 -19.88 3.15
C TYR A 429 41.94 -19.98 2.74
N MET A 430 42.76 -19.03 3.18
CA MET A 430 44.17 -18.99 2.79
C MET A 430 44.94 -20.16 3.40
N GLU A 431 44.55 -20.63 4.58
CA GLU A 431 45.19 -21.79 5.23
C GLU A 431 45.05 -23.06 4.38
N GLU A 432 43.82 -23.42 3.98
CA GLU A 432 43.60 -24.61 3.13
C GLU A 432 44.24 -24.46 1.74
N PHE A 433 44.32 -23.23 1.22
CA PHE A 433 44.98 -22.94 -0.05
C PHE A 433 46.51 -23.06 0.03
N TYR A 434 47.14 -22.52 1.08
CA TYR A 434 48.59 -22.63 1.29
C TYR A 434 49.01 -24.06 1.61
N ASN A 435 48.22 -24.80 2.40
CA ASN A 435 48.49 -26.21 2.67
C ASN A 435 48.45 -27.05 1.39
N LEU A 436 47.51 -26.78 0.48
CA LEU A 436 47.46 -27.44 -0.83
C LEU A 436 48.74 -27.18 -1.62
N ARG A 437 49.18 -25.92 -1.70
CA ARG A 437 50.41 -25.54 -2.40
C ARG A 437 51.64 -26.27 -1.83
N LEU A 438 51.77 -26.30 -0.50
CA LEU A 438 52.87 -27.00 0.17
C LEU A 438 52.86 -28.50 -0.15
N HIS A 439 51.69 -29.13 -0.19
CA HIS A 439 51.58 -30.55 -0.53
C HIS A 439 51.89 -30.82 -2.01
N VAL A 440 51.47 -29.94 -2.94
CA VAL A 440 51.83 -30.04 -4.35
C VAL A 440 53.36 -29.97 -4.51
N GLU A 441 54.02 -28.99 -3.88
CA GLU A 441 55.48 -28.86 -3.91
C GLU A 441 56.21 -30.05 -3.25
N PHE A 442 55.60 -30.69 -2.26
CA PHE A 442 56.13 -31.89 -1.61
C PHE A 442 56.04 -33.12 -2.52
N VAL A 443 54.87 -33.40 -3.10
CA VAL A 443 54.67 -34.54 -4.00
C VAL A 443 55.51 -34.38 -5.26
N GLN A 444 55.60 -33.17 -5.82
CA GLN A 444 56.42 -32.90 -7.00
C GLN A 444 57.93 -33.15 -6.76
N ARG A 445 58.44 -32.86 -5.56
CA ARG A 445 59.81 -33.23 -5.19
C ARG A 445 59.99 -34.74 -5.12
N ARG A 446 59.00 -35.44 -4.56
CA ARG A 446 59.02 -36.91 -4.46
C ARG A 446 58.95 -37.59 -5.84
N VAL A 447 58.13 -37.07 -6.75
CA VAL A 447 58.03 -37.54 -8.14
C VAL A 447 59.36 -37.33 -8.87
N ARG A 448 59.96 -36.13 -8.77
CA ARG A 448 61.28 -35.85 -9.37
C ARG A 448 62.38 -36.77 -8.86
N ASN A 449 62.44 -36.98 -7.55
CA ASN A 449 63.41 -37.91 -6.96
C ASN A 449 63.20 -39.35 -7.46
N ALA A 450 61.95 -39.80 -7.62
CA ALA A 450 61.65 -41.13 -8.16
C ALA A 450 62.04 -41.26 -9.65
N ILE A 451 61.87 -40.20 -10.45
CA ILE A 451 62.35 -40.13 -11.85
C ILE A 451 63.87 -40.23 -11.89
N ASP A 452 64.57 -39.50 -11.02
CA ASP A 452 66.04 -39.49 -10.95
C ASP A 452 66.59 -40.86 -10.51
N GLU A 453 65.98 -41.52 -9.52
CA GLU A 453 66.35 -42.86 -9.04
C GLU A 453 66.16 -43.94 -10.13
N GLN A 454 65.05 -43.90 -10.88
CA GLN A 454 64.86 -44.82 -12.02
C GLN A 454 65.83 -44.53 -13.17
N SER A 455 66.16 -43.26 -13.43
CA SER A 455 67.11 -42.87 -14.47
C SER A 455 68.56 -43.28 -14.14
N GLN A 456 68.94 -43.28 -12.86
CA GLN A 456 70.26 -43.72 -12.38
C GLN A 456 70.41 -45.25 -12.38
N SER A 457 69.34 -46.01 -12.08
CA SER A 457 69.39 -47.49 -12.15
C SER A 457 69.53 -48.03 -13.59
N LEU A 458 69.16 -47.24 -14.60
CA LEU A 458 69.37 -47.55 -16.03
C LEU A 458 70.80 -47.26 -16.54
N THR A 459 71.65 -46.55 -15.76
CA THR A 459 72.96 -46.04 -16.24
C THR A 459 74.19 -46.66 -15.57
N HIS A 460 74.05 -47.56 -14.59
CA HIS A 460 75.22 -48.14 -13.90
C HIS A 460 75.46 -49.63 -14.23
N HIS A 461 76.41 -49.88 -15.14
CA HIS A 461 77.10 -51.17 -15.30
C HIS A 461 78.61 -50.91 -15.43
N PRO A 462 79.44 -51.43 -14.51
CA PRO A 462 80.79 -51.81 -14.90
C PRO A 462 81.31 -53.13 -14.29
N ASP A 463 82.04 -53.85 -15.14
CA ASP A 463 82.90 -55.01 -14.91
C ASP A 463 84.11 -54.75 -13.99
N GLY A 464 84.56 -55.79 -13.25
CA GLY A 464 85.98 -56.01 -12.89
C GLY A 464 86.37 -56.00 -11.39
N PRO A 465 87.36 -56.81 -10.94
CA PRO A 465 87.39 -57.50 -9.64
C PRO A 465 88.38 -56.91 -8.58
N PRO A 466 88.49 -57.47 -7.34
CA PRO A 466 88.75 -56.74 -6.09
C PRO A 466 90.22 -56.76 -5.61
N PRO A 467 90.50 -56.16 -4.42
CA PRO A 467 91.30 -56.91 -3.44
C PRO A 467 90.84 -56.82 -1.97
N VAL A 468 90.78 -58.01 -1.39
CA VAL A 468 91.18 -58.58 -0.07
C VAL A 468 91.73 -57.70 1.08
N ASP A 469 91.28 -58.08 2.29
CA ASP A 469 91.84 -58.01 3.67
C ASP A 469 91.96 -56.68 4.43
N ALA A 470 91.28 -56.59 5.58
CA ALA A 470 91.85 -57.06 6.85
C ALA A 470 90.81 -57.12 7.97
N THR A 471 91.03 -58.08 8.86
CA THR A 471 90.17 -58.67 9.86
C THR A 471 90.15 -57.94 11.22
N GLU A 472 89.06 -58.24 11.96
CA GLU A 472 89.02 -58.63 13.38
C GLU A 472 88.64 -57.65 14.51
N GLU A 473 87.67 -58.18 15.29
CA GLU A 473 87.39 -58.03 16.73
C GLU A 473 86.75 -56.72 17.24
N SER A 474 85.78 -56.72 18.16
CA SER A 474 85.02 -57.76 18.86
C SER A 474 83.85 -57.07 19.60
N VAL A 475 82.75 -57.79 19.78
CA VAL A 475 81.47 -57.47 20.46
C VAL A 475 81.63 -57.88 21.95
N PRO A 476 80.96 -57.27 22.98
CA PRO A 476 79.51 -57.43 23.13
C PRO A 476 78.64 -56.34 23.80
N ASP A 477 77.38 -56.40 23.38
CA ASP A 477 76.09 -55.97 23.98
C ASP A 477 75.87 -56.62 25.39
N PRO A 478 74.81 -56.38 26.21
CA PRO A 478 73.46 -55.89 25.83
C PRO A 478 72.70 -54.96 26.81
N GLY A 479 71.54 -54.47 26.35
CA GLY A 479 70.30 -54.61 27.14
C GLY A 479 69.62 -53.33 27.69
N THR A 480 68.81 -52.72 26.83
CA THR A 480 67.43 -52.21 26.99
C THR A 480 66.75 -52.17 28.38
N SER A 481 66.12 -51.01 28.71
CA SER A 481 64.69 -50.80 29.14
C SER A 481 64.54 -49.52 30.04
N PRO A 482 63.34 -49.02 30.40
CA PRO A 482 62.41 -48.26 29.55
C PRO A 482 61.84 -46.96 30.21
N GLU A 483 61.09 -46.21 29.40
CA GLU A 483 59.94 -45.31 29.67
C GLU A 483 59.66 -44.59 31.02
N ALA A 484 59.43 -43.28 30.85
CA ALA A 484 58.27 -42.47 31.28
C ALA A 484 58.09 -41.99 32.75
N SER A 485 57.91 -40.67 32.88
CA SER A 485 57.21 -39.99 33.98
C SER A 485 56.61 -38.65 33.50
N PRO A 486 55.39 -38.26 33.93
CA PRO A 486 54.75 -36.97 33.62
C PRO A 486 54.97 -35.94 34.75
N PRO A 487 54.41 -34.71 34.66
CA PRO A 487 53.31 -34.43 35.60
C PRO A 487 52.21 -33.45 35.15
N THR A 488 51.08 -33.63 35.83
CA THR A 488 49.86 -32.83 35.91
C THR A 488 50.05 -31.59 36.80
N GLY A 489 49.33 -30.50 36.50
CA GLY A 489 49.20 -29.35 37.40
C GLY A 489 47.93 -28.55 37.14
N THR A 490 46.92 -28.71 38.00
CA THR A 490 45.73 -27.87 38.08
C THR A 490 45.51 -27.44 39.53
N ARG A 491 45.35 -26.13 39.77
CA ARG A 491 44.74 -25.57 40.98
C ARG A 491 43.80 -24.40 40.62
N CYS A 492 42.56 -24.58 41.06
CA CYS A 492 41.49 -23.66 41.51
C CYS A 492 41.98 -22.37 42.24
N PRO A 493 41.14 -21.33 42.55
CA PRO A 493 39.84 -21.53 43.23
C PRO A 493 38.70 -20.47 43.17
N SER A 494 37.61 -20.83 43.84
CA SER A 494 36.75 -20.05 44.78
C SER A 494 35.36 -19.52 44.37
N THR A 495 34.36 -20.20 44.91
CA THR A 495 32.99 -19.82 45.38
C THR A 495 33.07 -19.03 46.73
N PRO A 496 32.00 -18.64 47.50
CA PRO A 496 30.58 -19.11 47.52
C PRO A 496 29.42 -18.12 47.92
N SER A 497 28.17 -18.61 47.70
CA SER A 497 26.95 -18.64 48.56
C SER A 497 26.22 -17.41 49.14
N GLY A 498 24.87 -17.46 49.05
CA GLY A 498 23.92 -16.89 50.01
C GLY A 498 22.44 -16.92 49.55
N ASP A 499 21.59 -17.67 50.25
CA ASP A 499 20.09 -17.77 50.22
C ASP A 499 19.56 -17.29 51.61
N PRO A 500 18.26 -17.21 52.02
CA PRO A 500 16.93 -17.22 51.35
C PRO A 500 15.98 -16.06 51.79
N SER A 501 14.74 -15.97 51.25
CA SER A 501 13.45 -15.68 51.98
C SER A 501 12.27 -15.24 51.06
N GLN A 502 11.09 -15.84 51.26
CA GLN A 502 9.72 -15.39 50.86
C GLN A 502 9.08 -14.50 51.97
N PRO A 503 7.81 -14.00 51.95
CA PRO A 503 6.69 -14.01 50.95
C PRO A 503 5.96 -12.63 50.76
N SER A 504 4.94 -12.54 49.87
CA SER A 504 3.59 -11.92 50.11
C SER A 504 2.87 -11.36 48.87
N GLN A 505 1.64 -11.89 48.64
CA GLN A 505 0.36 -11.28 48.19
C GLN A 505 0.30 -10.19 47.09
N ALA A 506 -0.56 -10.41 46.07
CA ALA A 506 -1.81 -9.64 45.88
C ALA A 506 -2.68 -10.21 44.74
N ASN A 507 -3.92 -10.55 45.08
CA ASN A 507 -5.06 -10.79 44.19
C ASN A 507 -5.52 -9.47 43.54
N THR A 508 -5.96 -9.51 42.28
CA THR A 508 -7.04 -8.64 41.79
C THR A 508 -7.95 -9.42 40.84
N SER A 509 -9.18 -9.66 41.31
CA SER A 509 -10.33 -10.11 40.55
C SER A 509 -11.23 -8.93 40.20
N SER A 510 -11.92 -9.05 39.05
CA SER A 510 -13.26 -8.51 38.78
C SER A 510 -13.41 -7.00 38.53
N ASP A 511 -13.90 -6.63 37.34
CA ASP A 511 -15.28 -6.15 37.23
C ASP A 511 -15.79 -6.09 35.78
N LYS A 512 -17.00 -6.62 35.59
CA LYS A 512 -17.82 -6.65 34.37
C LYS A 512 -19.19 -6.10 34.79
N PRO A 513 -19.79 -5.12 34.10
CA PRO A 513 -21.17 -4.72 34.38
C PRO A 513 -22.18 -5.47 33.49
N PRO A 514 -23.44 -5.61 33.94
CA PRO A 514 -24.45 -6.44 33.31
C PRO A 514 -25.29 -5.66 32.28
N SER A 515 -25.81 -6.41 31.31
CA SER A 515 -27.00 -6.06 30.53
C SER A 515 -28.25 -6.41 31.33
N ASP A 516 -29.23 -5.51 31.36
CA ASP A 516 -30.65 -5.80 31.11
C ASP A 516 -31.49 -4.55 31.36
N ALA A 517 -32.29 -4.17 30.37
CA ALA A 517 -33.63 -3.61 30.54
C ALA A 517 -34.36 -3.53 29.20
N ALA A 518 -35.46 -4.26 29.09
CA ALA A 518 -36.52 -4.04 28.12
C ALA A 518 -37.53 -3.04 28.68
N SER A 519 -37.98 -2.10 27.86
CA SER A 519 -39.32 -1.50 27.80
C SER A 519 -39.47 -0.72 26.50
#